data_AF-A0A2E3AD05-F1
#
_entry.id   AF-A0A2E3AD05-F1
#
_cell.length_a   1.000
_cell.length_b   1.000
_cell.length_c   1.000
_cell.angle_alpha   90.00
_cell.angle_beta   90.00
_cell.angle_gamma   90.00
#
_symmetry.space_group_name_H-M   'P 1'
#
loop_
_entity.id
_entity.type
_entity.pdbx_description
1 polymer ?
#
loop_
_entity_poly.entity_id
_entity_poly.type
_entity_poly.pdbx_seq_one_letter_code
_entity_poly.pdbx_strand_id
1 'polypeptide(L)'
;MKQIVCLIVLMSSFSYGQFTFHEPYQVQITSDVPYESLQTEIDQMRLSLEVQEWCVEILKYWLSEMQKTPFISGDQKINFIIHDSSSSRKITIPIFVREKTVKAFKTEEGFQEQYMDFISDTYEWILRNL
;
A
#
# COMPACT_ATOMS: atom_id res chain seq x y z
N MET A 1 24.83 -25.58 41.37
CA MET A 1 24.82 -24.10 41.21
C MET A 1 25.30 -23.62 39.84
N LYS A 2 26.45 -24.07 39.31
CA LYS A 2 26.95 -23.63 37.97
C LYS A 2 25.97 -23.83 36.80
N GLN A 3 25.21 -24.92 36.77
CA GLN A 3 24.25 -25.21 35.69
C GLN A 3 23.01 -24.29 35.71
N ILE A 4 22.56 -23.84 36.89
CA ILE A 4 21.39 -22.96 37.03
C ILE A 4 21.74 -21.55 36.50
N VAL A 5 22.96 -21.08 36.78
CA VAL A 5 23.45 -19.78 36.28
C VAL A 5 23.51 -19.79 34.75
N CYS A 6 23.96 -20.90 34.15
CA CYS A 6 24.04 -21.04 32.69
C CYS A 6 22.65 -20.98 32.03
N LEU A 7 21.64 -21.56 32.68
CA LEU A 7 20.25 -21.58 32.20
C LEU A 7 19.62 -20.17 32.26
N ILE A 8 19.91 -19.40 33.31
CA ILE A 8 19.45 -18.02 33.46
C ILE A 8 20.07 -17.11 32.40
N VAL A 9 21.37 -17.28 32.11
CA VAL A 9 22.05 -16.52 31.05
C VAL A 9 21.45 -16.84 29.67
N LEU A 10 21.17 -18.11 29.37
CA LEU A 10 20.53 -18.54 28.12
C LEU A 10 19.09 -18.02 27.95
N MET A 11 18.32 -17.96 29.04
CA MET A 11 16.96 -17.39 29.01
C MET A 11 16.98 -15.87 28.80
N SER A 12 17.96 -15.17 29.39
CA SER A 12 18.09 -13.71 29.21
C SER A 12 18.47 -13.31 27.78
N SER A 13 19.22 -14.14 27.06
CA SER A 13 19.57 -13.88 25.65
C SER A 13 18.43 -14.23 24.66
N PHE A 14 17.42 -15.01 25.07
CA PHE A 14 16.26 -15.31 24.24
C PHE A 14 15.25 -14.16 24.16
N SER A 15 15.19 -13.31 25.20
CA SER A 15 14.24 -12.18 25.25
C SER A 15 14.58 -11.03 24.30
N TYR A 16 15.81 -10.93 23.80
CA TYR A 16 16.24 -9.85 22.90
C TYR A 16 15.92 -10.11 21.41
N GLY A 17 15.38 -11.29 21.06
CA GLY A 17 15.13 -11.66 19.66
C GLY A 17 13.77 -11.25 19.08
N GLN A 18 12.85 -10.67 19.86
CA GLN A 18 11.45 -10.49 19.44
C GLN A 18 11.00 -9.05 19.15
N PHE A 19 11.90 -8.07 19.17
CA PHE A 19 11.57 -6.71 18.71
C PHE A 19 12.00 -6.51 17.25
N THR A 20 11.35 -7.22 16.32
CA THR A 20 11.32 -6.71 14.94
C THR A 20 10.26 -5.62 14.91
N PHE A 21 10.65 -4.37 15.18
CA PHE A 21 9.93 -3.21 14.66
C PHE A 21 9.92 -3.36 13.14
N HIS A 22 8.89 -4.01 12.59
CA HIS A 22 8.63 -3.97 11.17
C HIS A 22 8.19 -2.54 10.89
N GLU A 23 9.13 -1.70 10.45
CA GLU A 23 8.76 -0.44 9.84
C GLU A 23 7.80 -0.75 8.68
N PRO A 24 6.65 -0.05 8.59
CA PRO A 24 5.70 -0.29 7.52
C PRO A 24 6.42 -0.07 6.17
N TYR A 25 6.29 -1.02 5.26
CA TYR A 25 6.96 -0.98 3.96
C TYR A 25 6.41 0.22 3.18
N GLN A 26 7.25 1.23 2.95
CA GLN A 26 6.83 2.47 2.30
C GLN A 26 7.00 2.36 0.79
N VAL A 27 5.90 2.10 0.09
CA VAL A 27 5.87 2.15 -1.37
C VAL A 27 5.47 3.54 -1.83
N GLN A 28 6.22 4.10 -2.77
CA GLN A 28 5.86 5.34 -3.46
C GLN A 28 5.57 5.02 -4.93
N ILE A 29 4.40 5.40 -5.40
CA ILE A 29 3.99 5.25 -6.80
C ILE A 29 3.75 6.65 -7.33
N THR A 30 4.47 7.05 -8.38
CA THR A 30 4.26 8.33 -9.04
C THR A 30 3.47 8.07 -10.31
N SER A 31 2.34 8.76 -10.48
CA SER A 31 1.57 8.67 -11.71
C SER A 31 2.24 9.43 -12.83
N ASP A 32 2.19 8.85 -14.03
CA ASP A 32 2.57 9.53 -15.28
C ASP A 32 1.45 10.45 -15.80
N VAL A 33 0.21 10.32 -15.29
CA VAL A 33 -0.94 11.14 -15.67
C VAL A 33 -1.06 12.33 -14.71
N PRO A 34 -1.01 13.57 -15.22
CA PRO A 34 -1.15 14.75 -14.39
C PRO A 34 -2.59 15.01 -13.96
N TYR A 35 -2.77 15.64 -12.80
CA TYR A 35 -4.07 16.17 -12.36
C TYR A 35 -4.39 17.52 -13.01
N GLU A 36 -5.58 17.66 -13.58
CA GLU A 36 -6.15 18.90 -14.12
C GLU A 36 -7.30 19.44 -13.26
N SER A 37 -7.47 20.77 -13.23
CA SER A 37 -8.54 21.39 -12.43
C SER A 37 -9.93 21.12 -13.01
N LEU A 38 -10.87 20.70 -12.16
CA LEU A 38 -12.25 20.44 -12.54
C LEU A 38 -13.03 21.75 -12.77
N GLN A 39 -13.44 22.04 -14.01
CA GLN A 39 -14.28 23.22 -14.31
C GLN A 39 -15.65 22.86 -14.88
N THR A 40 -15.79 21.66 -15.45
CA THR A 40 -17.00 21.21 -16.14
C THR A 40 -17.40 19.77 -15.75
N GLU A 41 -18.63 19.36 -16.07
CA GLU A 41 -19.08 17.97 -15.90
C GLU A 41 -18.24 16.98 -16.73
N ILE A 42 -17.76 17.42 -17.90
CA ILE A 42 -16.87 16.63 -18.76
C ILE A 42 -15.54 16.37 -18.05
N ASP A 43 -15.03 17.34 -17.30
CA ASP A 43 -13.79 17.19 -16.53
C ASP A 43 -13.98 16.21 -15.37
N GLN A 44 -15.15 16.22 -14.71
CA GLN A 44 -15.48 15.24 -13.67
C GLN A 44 -15.55 13.81 -14.24
N MET A 45 -16.14 13.66 -15.42
CA MET A 45 -16.17 12.36 -16.12
C MET A 45 -14.76 11.90 -16.51
N ARG A 46 -13.92 12.81 -17.04
CA ARG A 46 -12.52 12.49 -17.34
C ARG A 46 -11.77 12.04 -16.09
N LEU A 47 -11.89 12.78 -14.99
CA LEU A 47 -11.25 12.44 -13.74
C LEU A 47 -11.68 11.04 -13.26
N SER A 48 -12.97 10.70 -13.37
CA SER A 48 -13.42 9.35 -12.99
C SER A 48 -12.74 8.24 -13.80
N LEU A 49 -12.47 8.47 -15.09
CA LEU A 49 -11.75 7.50 -15.91
C LEU A 49 -10.26 7.44 -15.52
N GLU A 50 -9.62 8.58 -15.30
CA GLU A 50 -8.23 8.66 -14.85
C GLU A 50 -8.03 7.96 -13.51
N VAL A 51 -8.95 8.15 -12.55
CA VAL A 51 -8.88 7.48 -11.25
C VAL A 51 -9.03 5.96 -11.40
N GLN A 52 -9.85 5.47 -12.33
CA GLN A 52 -9.92 4.03 -12.62
C GLN A 52 -8.58 3.50 -13.13
N GLU A 53 -7.92 4.23 -14.03
CA GLU A 53 -6.59 3.87 -14.53
C GLU A 53 -5.56 3.84 -13.39
N TRP A 54 -5.54 4.87 -12.54
CA TRP A 54 -4.67 4.92 -11.37
C TRP A 54 -4.89 3.75 -10.41
N CYS A 55 -6.12 3.35 -10.15
CA CYS A 55 -6.40 2.19 -9.30
C CYS A 55 -5.76 0.91 -9.85
N VAL A 56 -5.81 0.72 -11.17
CA VAL A 56 -5.20 -0.42 -11.85
C VAL A 56 -3.68 -0.34 -11.81
N GLU A 57 -3.10 0.84 -12.01
CA GLU A 57 -1.64 1.06 -11.91
C GLU A 57 -1.13 0.75 -10.50
N ILE A 58 -1.77 1.33 -9.48
CA ILE A 58 -1.42 1.13 -8.07
C ILE A 58 -1.46 -0.37 -7.74
N LEU A 59 -2.51 -1.08 -8.18
CA LEU A 59 -2.62 -2.51 -7.97
C LEU A 59 -1.49 -3.30 -8.65
N LYS A 60 -1.20 -3.01 -9.93
CA LYS A 60 -0.13 -3.69 -10.67
C LYS A 60 1.23 -3.51 -9.99
N TYR A 61 1.55 -2.28 -9.60
CA TYR A 61 2.77 -1.99 -8.85
C TYR A 61 2.79 -2.74 -7.52
N TRP A 62 1.69 -2.72 -6.78
CA TRP A 62 1.61 -3.41 -5.49
C TRP A 62 1.80 -4.93 -5.61
N LEU A 63 1.17 -5.57 -6.60
CA LEU A 63 1.35 -6.99 -6.88
C LEU A 63 2.81 -7.30 -7.23
N SER A 64 3.45 -6.48 -8.06
CA SER A 64 4.86 -6.62 -8.41
C SER A 64 5.77 -6.48 -7.18
N GLU A 65 5.50 -5.52 -6.30
CA GLU A 65 6.28 -5.31 -5.09
C GLU A 65 6.14 -6.48 -4.10
N MET A 66 4.94 -7.04 -3.94
CA MET A 66 4.75 -8.24 -3.10
C MET A 66 5.47 -9.48 -3.64
N GLN A 67 5.63 -9.60 -4.96
CA GLN A 67 6.43 -10.67 -5.56
C GLN A 67 7.93 -10.51 -5.27
N LYS A 68 8.44 -9.26 -5.29
CA LYS A 68 9.84 -8.97 -4.98
C LYS A 68 10.16 -9.09 -3.49
N THR A 69 9.18 -8.78 -2.65
CA THR A 69 9.37 -8.64 -1.20
C THR A 69 8.46 -9.62 -0.44
N PRO A 70 8.90 -10.88 -0.24
CA PRO A 70 8.06 -11.93 0.36
C PRO A 70 7.69 -11.67 1.82
N PHE A 71 8.37 -10.75 2.50
CA PHE A 71 8.18 -10.43 3.92
C PHE A 71 7.05 -9.42 4.21
N ILE A 72 6.47 -8.81 3.17
CA ILE A 72 5.36 -7.85 3.34
C ILE A 72 4.19 -8.51 4.10
N SER A 73 3.79 -7.98 5.24
CA SER A 73 2.74 -8.57 6.06
C SER A 73 2.07 -7.52 6.94
N GLY A 74 0.85 -7.77 7.41
CA GLY A 74 0.08 -6.76 8.13
C GLY A 74 -0.47 -5.65 7.22
N ASP A 75 -0.99 -4.60 7.84
CA ASP A 75 -1.50 -3.42 7.14
C ASP A 75 -0.36 -2.61 6.53
N GLN A 76 -0.56 -2.17 5.29
CA GLN A 76 0.45 -1.44 4.51
C GLN A 76 -0.08 -0.10 4.03
N LYS A 77 0.84 0.83 3.78
CA LYS A 77 0.54 2.15 3.26
C LYS A 77 1.35 2.42 2.01
N ILE A 78 0.66 2.69 0.92
CA ILE A 78 1.24 3.11 -0.36
C ILE A 78 1.02 4.62 -0.47
N ASN A 79 2.07 5.39 -0.74
CA ASN A 79 1.94 6.82 -1.04
C ASN A 79 1.81 6.97 -2.57
N PHE A 80 0.61 7.26 -3.04
CA PHE A 80 0.36 7.57 -4.45
C PHE A 80 0.60 9.07 -4.69
N ILE A 81 1.44 9.40 -5.66
CA ILE A 81 1.91 10.74 -5.93
C ILE A 81 1.40 11.16 -7.30
N ILE A 82 0.69 12.29 -7.34
CA ILE A 82 0.16 12.89 -8.57
C ILE A 82 0.75 14.29 -8.69
N HIS A 83 1.23 14.62 -9.89
CA HIS A 83 1.68 15.96 -10.22
C HIS A 83 0.54 16.74 -10.88
N ASP A 84 0.46 18.05 -10.67
CA ASP A 84 -0.39 18.87 -11.52
C ASP A 84 0.18 18.93 -12.95
N SER A 85 -0.64 19.32 -13.93
CA SER A 85 -0.22 19.43 -15.34
C SER A 85 0.99 20.36 -15.57
N SER A 86 1.24 21.29 -14.65
CA SER A 86 2.42 22.17 -14.68
C SER A 86 3.65 21.61 -13.95
N SER A 87 3.54 20.43 -13.33
CA SER A 87 4.53 19.80 -12.42
C SER A 87 4.98 20.68 -11.25
N SER A 88 4.29 21.79 -10.99
CA SER A 88 4.60 22.75 -9.93
C SER A 88 4.03 22.33 -8.58
N ARG A 89 3.01 21.47 -8.57
CA ARG A 89 2.34 20.98 -7.37
C ARG A 89 2.37 19.45 -7.34
N LYS A 90 2.56 18.93 -6.13
CA LYS A 90 2.55 17.50 -5.84
C LYS A 90 1.43 17.21 -4.85
N ILE A 91 0.52 16.32 -5.23
CA ILE A 91 -0.49 15.75 -4.36
C ILE A 91 0.00 14.37 -3.94
N THR A 92 -0.12 14.04 -2.65
CA THR A 92 0.25 12.70 -2.14
C THR A 92 -0.96 12.10 -1.43
N ILE A 93 -1.51 11.05 -2.01
CA ILE A 93 -2.69 10.35 -1.52
C ILE A 93 -2.23 9.04 -0.87
N PRO A 94 -2.48 8.84 0.44
CA PRO A 94 -2.12 7.60 1.11
C PRO A 94 -3.17 6.51 0.80
N ILE A 95 -2.78 5.43 0.15
CA ILE A 95 -3.62 4.25 -0.10
C ILE A 95 -3.30 3.19 0.96
N PHE A 96 -4.33 2.71 1.65
CA PHE A 96 -4.19 1.74 2.73
C PHE A 96 -4.54 0.34 2.25
N VAL A 97 -3.63 -0.60 2.43
CA VAL A 97 -3.84 -2.02 2.08
C VAL A 97 -3.98 -2.82 3.37
N ARG A 98 -5.15 -3.40 3.57
CA ARG A 98 -5.44 -4.21 4.77
C ARG A 98 -4.70 -5.54 4.72
N GLU A 99 -4.33 -6.08 5.88
CA GLU A 99 -3.67 -7.39 5.99
C GLU A 99 -4.44 -8.49 5.26
N LYS A 100 -5.77 -8.48 5.31
CA LYS A 100 -6.63 -9.45 4.60
C LYS A 100 -6.38 -9.44 3.08
N THR A 101 -6.15 -8.26 2.51
CA THR A 101 -5.90 -8.06 1.08
C THR A 101 -4.49 -8.52 0.73
N VAL A 102 -3.50 -8.20 1.57
CA VAL A 102 -2.11 -8.69 1.43
C VAL A 102 -2.07 -10.22 1.47
N LYS A 103 -2.80 -10.85 2.39
CA LYS A 103 -2.91 -12.32 2.47
C LYS A 103 -3.51 -12.91 1.20
N ALA A 104 -4.68 -12.41 0.77
CA ALA A 104 -5.36 -12.90 -0.43
C ALA A 104 -4.50 -12.78 -1.69
N PHE A 105 -3.74 -11.69 -1.83
CA PHE A 105 -2.83 -11.50 -2.97
C PHE A 105 -1.59 -12.42 -2.94
N LYS A 106 -1.23 -12.95 -1.77
CA LYS A 106 -0.11 -13.90 -1.63
C LYS A 106 -0.53 -15.36 -1.74
N THR A 107 -1.72 -15.71 -1.22
CA THR A 107 -2.19 -17.10 -1.13
C THR A 107 -3.20 -17.46 -2.23
N GLU A 108 -3.64 -16.49 -3.03
CA GLU A 108 -4.72 -16.58 -4.03
C GLU A 108 -6.11 -16.87 -3.45
N GLU A 109 -6.21 -17.25 -2.17
CA GLU A 109 -7.46 -17.47 -1.46
C GLU A 109 -8.23 -16.15 -1.30
N GLY A 110 -9.44 -16.09 -1.86
CA GLY A 110 -10.25 -14.87 -1.83
C GLY A 110 -9.71 -13.74 -2.71
N PHE A 111 -8.79 -14.03 -3.65
CA PHE A 111 -8.16 -13.03 -4.51
C PHE A 111 -9.18 -12.15 -5.24
N GLN A 112 -10.19 -12.75 -5.86
CA GLN A 112 -11.17 -12.01 -6.67
C GLN A 112 -11.98 -11.01 -5.84
N GLU A 113 -12.41 -11.40 -4.64
CA GLU A 113 -13.14 -10.51 -3.74
C GLU A 113 -12.23 -9.36 -3.28
N GLN A 114 -11.03 -9.69 -2.82
CA GLN A 114 -10.09 -8.67 -2.34
C GLN A 114 -9.53 -7.78 -3.46
N TYR A 115 -9.50 -8.26 -4.70
CA TYR A 115 -9.22 -7.47 -5.89
C TYR A 115 -10.31 -6.41 -6.11
N MET A 116 -11.58 -6.81 -6.08
CA MET A 116 -12.70 -5.89 -6.31
C MET A 116 -12.81 -4.88 -5.17
N ASP A 117 -12.68 -5.33 -3.91
CA ASP A 117 -12.62 -4.46 -2.73
C ASP A 117 -11.50 -3.43 -2.90
N PHE A 118 -10.29 -3.87 -3.25
CA PHE A 118 -9.14 -2.97 -3.40
C PHE A 118 -9.38 -1.89 -4.45
N ILE A 119 -9.86 -2.26 -5.63
CA ILE A 119 -10.11 -1.30 -6.72
C ILE A 119 -11.21 -0.31 -6.31
N SER A 120 -12.32 -0.79 -5.75
CA SER A 120 -13.45 0.06 -5.34
C SER A 120 -13.06 1.02 -4.22
N ASP A 121 -12.42 0.50 -3.15
CA ASP A 121 -11.99 1.29 -2.00
C ASP A 121 -10.97 2.36 -2.42
N THR A 122 -10.00 1.99 -3.26
CA THR A 122 -8.97 2.92 -3.77
C THR A 122 -9.58 4.00 -4.65
N TYR A 123 -10.52 3.64 -5.53
CA TYR A 123 -11.21 4.57 -6.40
C TYR A 123 -11.98 5.64 -5.61
N GLU A 124 -12.82 5.20 -4.67
CA GLU A 124 -13.57 6.13 -3.82
C GLU A 124 -12.64 6.99 -2.96
N TRP A 125 -11.56 6.41 -2.45
CA TRP A 125 -10.62 7.12 -1.61
C TRP A 125 -9.88 8.22 -2.38
N ILE A 126 -9.41 7.94 -3.59
CA ILE A 126 -8.73 8.93 -4.44
C ILE A 126 -9.68 10.07 -4.77
N LEU A 127 -10.91 9.78 -5.21
CA LEU A 127 -11.90 10.81 -5.53
C LEU A 127 -12.25 11.73 -4.34
N ARG A 128 -12.24 11.19 -3.11
CA ARG A 128 -12.51 11.98 -1.91
C ARG A 128 -11.35 12.87 -1.46
N ASN A 129 -10.13 12.60 -1.94
CA ASN A 129 -8.89 13.24 -1.47
C ASN A 129 -8.16 14.06 -2.55
N LEU A 130 -8.79 14.24 -3.71
CA LEU A 130 -8.38 15.17 -4.78
C LEU A 130 -9.14 16.48 -4.66
#